data_AF-A0A7S2A8M3-F1
#
_entry.id   AF-A0A7S2A8M3-F1
#
_cell.length_a   1.000
_cell.length_b   1.000
_cell.length_c   1.000
_cell.angle_alpha   90.00
_cell.angle_beta   90.00
_cell.angle_gamma   90.00
#
_symmetry.space_group_name_H-M   'P 1'
#
loop_
_entity.id
_entity.type
_entity.pdbx_description
1 polymer ?
#
loop_
_entity_poly.entity_id
_entity_poly.type
_entity_poly.pdbx_seq_one_letter_code
_entity_poly.pdbx_strand_id
1 'polypeptide(L)'
;ETMPEVVQLRRMAHDTSVDLQSRAAAVYEVKRCLIETQEMITKAAPVVVASCIGAHQLLEDDKSGINFSTVVLDEAAQATEPALLCALAAAKANQLVLVGDTRQLPPTVT
;
A
#
# COMPACT_ATOMS: atom_id res chain seq x y z
N GLU A 1 11.24 16.20 8.83
CA GLU A 1 12.70 16.35 8.63
C GLU A 1 13.19 15.17 7.80
N THR A 2 13.98 15.40 6.75
CA THR A 2 14.45 14.33 5.84
C THR A 2 15.57 13.53 6.48
N MET A 3 15.43 12.20 6.55
CA MET A 3 16.47 11.29 7.01
C MET A 3 17.70 11.37 6.07
N PRO A 4 18.86 11.88 6.53
CA PRO A 4 20.01 12.15 5.66
C PRO A 4 20.52 10.92 4.92
N GLU A 5 20.47 9.76 5.58
CA GLU A 5 20.87 8.46 5.05
C GLU A 5 20.03 8.03 3.83
N VAL A 6 18.70 8.17 3.92
CA VAL A 6 17.79 7.84 2.81
C VAL A 6 18.02 8.75 1.60
N VAL A 7 18.34 10.03 1.84
CA VAL A 7 18.67 10.98 0.77
C VAL A 7 19.96 10.58 0.06
N GLN A 8 20.98 10.16 0.82
CA GLN A 8 22.25 9.69 0.27
C GLN A 8 22.08 8.40 -0.54
N LEU A 9 21.36 7.40 0.00
CA LEU A 9 21.06 6.16 -0.71
C LEU A 9 20.28 6.40 -2.00
N ARG A 10 19.28 7.29 -1.97
CA ARG A 10 18.50 7.64 -3.16
C ARG A 10 19.36 8.34 -4.22
N ARG A 11 20.32 9.18 -3.81
CA ARG A 11 21.29 9.80 -4.71
C ARG A 11 22.20 8.77 -5.35
N MET A 12 22.77 7.85 -4.57
CA MET A 12 23.63 6.77 -5.08
C MET A 12 22.89 5.83 -6.05
N ALA A 13 21.61 5.54 -5.78
CA ALA A 13 20.78 4.73 -6.67
C ALA A 13 20.59 5.34 -8.07
N HIS A 14 20.59 6.68 -8.18
CA HIS A 14 20.39 7.41 -9.43
C HIS A 14 21.70 7.87 -10.08
N ASP A 15 22.84 7.72 -9.41
CA ASP A 15 24.13 8.15 -9.91
C ASP A 15 24.67 7.15 -10.95
N THR A 16 24.73 7.56 -12.21
CA THR A 16 25.22 6.72 -13.32
C THR A 16 26.73 6.56 -13.35
N SER A 17 27.47 7.37 -12.58
CA SER A 17 28.93 7.28 -12.47
C SER A 17 29.38 6.15 -11.53
N VAL A 18 28.47 5.66 -10.68
CA VAL A 18 28.70 4.56 -9.74
C VAL A 18 28.53 3.22 -10.47
N ASP A 19 29.29 2.21 -10.06
CA ASP A 19 29.21 0.87 -10.64
C ASP A 19 27.82 0.23 -10.44
N LEU A 20 27.50 -0.72 -11.30
CA LEU A 20 26.18 -1.37 -11.37
C LEU A 20 25.83 -2.14 -10.09
N GLN A 21 26.82 -2.74 -9.40
CA GLN A 21 26.58 -3.48 -8.16
C GLN A 21 26.25 -2.55 -7.00
N SER A 22 27.03 -1.48 -6.83
CA SER A 22 26.82 -0.46 -5.80
C SER A 22 25.48 0.25 -5.98
N ARG A 23 25.08 0.55 -7.22
CA ARG A 23 23.74 1.11 -7.52
C ARG A 23 22.62 0.13 -7.20
N ALA A 24 22.77 -1.14 -7.58
CA ALA A 24 21.77 -2.17 -7.28
C ALA A 24 21.60 -2.36 -5.76
N ALA A 25 22.71 -2.36 -5.01
CA ALA A 25 22.70 -2.41 -3.55
C ALA A 25 21.97 -1.19 -2.95
N ALA A 26 22.26 0.02 -3.43
CA ALA A 26 21.58 1.23 -2.97
C ALA A 26 20.07 1.20 -3.26
N VAL A 27 19.65 0.74 -4.45
CA VAL A 27 18.23 0.56 -4.79
C VAL A 27 17.56 -0.45 -3.85
N TYR A 28 18.24 -1.56 -3.56
CA TYR A 28 17.74 -2.57 -2.65
C TYR A 28 17.55 -2.01 -1.23
N GLU A 29 18.52 -1.27 -0.70
CA GLU A 29 18.41 -0.67 0.63
C GLU A 29 17.30 0.38 0.73
N VAL A 30 17.14 1.23 -0.29
CA VAL A 30 16.02 2.20 -0.32
C VAL A 30 14.68 1.47 -0.30
N LYS A 31 14.53 0.41 -1.10
CA LYS A 31 13.30 -0.41 -1.10
C LYS A 31 13.04 -1.06 0.25
N ARG A 32 14.08 -1.64 0.88
CA ARG A 32 13.98 -2.25 2.20
C ARG A 32 13.51 -1.22 3.24
N CYS A 33 14.14 -0.06 3.29
CA CYS A 33 13.77 1.02 4.22
C CYS A 33 12.33 1.50 4.02
N LEU A 34 11.86 1.61 2.77
CA LEU A 34 10.47 1.96 2.47
C LEU A 34 9.48 0.92 3.00
N ILE A 35 9.74 -0.36 2.76
CA ILE A 35 8.88 -1.46 3.22
C ILE A 35 8.84 -1.49 4.76
N GLU A 36 10.00 -1.43 5.42
CA GLU A 36 10.09 -1.43 6.90
C GLU A 36 9.34 -0.24 7.52
N THR A 37 9.47 0.95 6.93
CA THR A 37 8.78 2.16 7.38
C THR A 37 7.28 2.04 7.18
N GLN A 38 6.86 1.55 6.01
CA GLN A 38 5.44 1.32 5.70
C GLN A 38 4.82 0.33 6.69
N GLU A 39 5.50 -0.79 6.98
CA GLU A 39 5.04 -1.75 7.97
C GLU A 39 4.92 -1.15 9.36
N MET A 40 5.95 -0.40 9.81
CA MET A 40 5.96 0.22 11.13
C MET A 40 4.78 1.19 11.29
N ILE A 41 4.56 2.04 10.29
CA ILE A 41 3.45 3.00 10.29
C ILE A 41 2.11 2.26 10.28
N THR A 42 1.97 1.26 9.42
CA THR A 42 0.72 0.49 9.26
C THR A 42 0.36 -0.25 10.55
N LYS A 43 1.34 -0.85 11.24
CA LYS A 43 1.14 -1.55 12.52
C LYS A 43 0.82 -0.61 13.68
N ALA A 44 1.37 0.60 13.67
CA ALA A 44 1.13 1.59 14.71
C ALA A 44 -0.16 2.41 14.50
N ALA A 45 -0.63 2.52 13.26
CA ALA A 45 -1.81 3.30 12.91
C ALA A 45 -3.08 2.64 13.46
N PRO A 46 -3.97 3.39 14.14
CA PRO A 46 -5.26 2.86 14.58
C PRO A 46 -6.22 2.62 13.41
N VAL A 47 -6.06 3.38 12.32
CA VAL A 47 -6.85 3.27 11.09
C VAL A 47 -5.93 3.52 9.90
N VAL A 48 -6.06 2.68 8.88
CA VAL A 48 -5.35 2.81 7.61
C VAL A 48 -6.39 3.05 6.52
N VAL A 49 -6.17 4.09 5.72
CA VAL A 49 -7.09 4.47 4.63
C VAL A 49 -6.37 4.28 3.30
N ALA A 50 -7.00 3.57 2.38
CA ALA A 50 -6.52 3.35 1.04
C ALA A 50 -7.70 3.32 0.06
N SER A 51 -7.44 3.58 -1.22
CA SER A 51 -8.42 3.26 -2.26
C SER A 51 -8.55 1.74 -2.41
N CYS A 52 -9.67 1.27 -2.98
CA CYS A 52 -9.91 -0.16 -3.15
C CYS A 52 -8.78 -0.87 -3.93
N ILE A 53 -8.21 -0.21 -4.93
CA ILE A 53 -7.07 -0.72 -5.72
C ILE A 53 -5.75 -0.54 -4.95
N GLY A 54 -5.56 0.61 -4.30
CA GLY A 54 -4.35 0.91 -3.53
C GLY A 54 -4.16 -0.01 -2.32
N ALA A 55 -5.24 -0.62 -1.82
CA ALA A 55 -5.19 -1.63 -0.77
C ALA A 55 -4.29 -2.82 -1.13
N HIS A 56 -4.04 -3.10 -2.42
CA HIS A 56 -3.07 -4.12 -2.83
C HIS A 56 -1.64 -3.83 -2.33
N GLN A 57 -1.25 -2.57 -2.11
CA GLN A 57 0.06 -2.25 -1.55
C GLN A 57 0.20 -2.70 -0.08
N LEU A 58 -0.91 -3.03 0.58
CA LEU A 58 -0.93 -3.64 1.91
C LEU A 58 -0.78 -5.17 1.85
N LEU A 59 -0.90 -5.78 0.66
CA LEU A 59 -0.77 -7.23 0.42
C LEU A 59 0.63 -7.72 0.14
N GLU A 60 1.54 -6.83 -0.29
CA GLU A 60 2.76 -7.27 -0.99
C GLU A 60 3.71 -8.12 -0.12
N ASP A 61 3.53 -8.11 1.21
CA ASP A 61 4.30 -8.98 2.09
C ASP A 61 3.39 -9.78 3.04
N ASP A 62 3.06 -11.01 2.64
CA ASP A 62 2.38 -12.00 3.49
C ASP A 62 3.18 -12.27 4.80
N LYS A 63 4.48 -11.95 4.78
CA LYS A 63 5.39 -12.04 5.93
C LYS A 63 5.24 -10.87 6.92
N SER A 64 4.63 -9.76 6.53
CA SER A 64 4.46 -8.58 7.40
C SER A 64 3.57 -8.88 8.62
N GLY A 65 2.70 -9.90 8.52
CA GLY A 65 1.76 -10.29 9.57
C GLY A 65 0.64 -9.25 9.80
N ILE A 66 0.48 -8.29 8.88
CA ILE A 66 -0.55 -7.26 8.98
C ILE A 66 -1.91 -7.89 8.65
N ASN A 67 -2.87 -7.73 9.57
CA ASN A 67 -4.23 -8.22 9.41
C ASN A 67 -5.21 -7.13 9.86
N PHE A 68 -6.23 -6.87 9.05
CA PHE A 68 -7.28 -5.90 9.36
C PHE A 68 -8.55 -6.66 9.74
N SER A 69 -8.80 -6.84 11.03
CA SER A 69 -9.96 -7.59 11.51
C SER A 69 -11.29 -7.03 11.00
N THR A 70 -11.36 -5.71 10.78
CA THR A 70 -12.54 -5.00 10.29
C THR A 70 -12.15 -4.10 9.13
N VAL A 71 -12.90 -4.20 8.04
CA VAL A 71 -12.78 -3.32 6.87
C VAL A 71 -14.08 -2.60 6.64
N VAL A 72 -13.98 -1.30 6.39
CA VAL A 72 -15.10 -0.47 5.95
C VAL A 72 -14.81 0.01 4.54
N LEU A 73 -15.66 -0.34 3.59
CA LEU A 73 -15.61 0.16 2.22
C LEU A 73 -16.70 1.21 2.06
N ASP A 74 -16.28 2.47 1.94
CA ASP A 74 -17.14 3.59 1.61
C ASP A 74 -17.30 3.71 0.09
N GLU A 75 -18.41 4.29 -0.35
CA GLU A 75 -18.80 4.40 -1.77
C GLU A 75 -18.77 3.07 -2.53
N ALA A 76 -19.11 1.96 -1.85
CA ALA A 76 -19.07 0.62 -2.42
C ALA A 76 -19.97 0.45 -3.66
N ALA A 77 -21.04 1.26 -3.76
CA ALA A 77 -21.93 1.29 -4.93
C ALA A 77 -21.27 1.90 -6.19
N GLN A 78 -20.19 2.67 -6.03
CA GLN A 78 -19.42 3.29 -7.11
C GLN A 78 -18.20 2.45 -7.53
N ALA A 79 -17.88 1.39 -6.80
CA ALA A 79 -16.76 0.51 -7.12
C ALA A 79 -17.19 -0.65 -8.04
N THR A 80 -16.31 -1.06 -8.95
CA THR A 80 -16.51 -2.31 -9.68
C THR A 80 -16.25 -3.50 -8.75
N GLU A 81 -16.91 -4.64 -8.99
CA GLU A 81 -16.68 -5.87 -8.22
C GLU A 81 -15.18 -6.26 -8.15
N PRO A 82 -14.38 -6.19 -9.23
CA PRO A 82 -12.94 -6.46 -9.16
C PRO A 82 -12.18 -5.49 -8.25
N ALA A 83 -12.55 -4.21 -8.23
CA ALA A 83 -11.90 -3.23 -7.36
C ALA A 83 -12.18 -3.54 -5.88
N LEU A 84 -13.43 -3.89 -5.54
CA LEU A 84 -13.79 -4.32 -4.19
C LEU A 84 -13.02 -5.57 -3.78
N LEU A 85 -12.87 -6.55 -4.69
CA LEU A 85 -12.14 -7.77 -4.41
C LEU A 85 -10.66 -7.54 -4.05
N CYS A 86 -10.00 -6.54 -4.67
CA CYS A 86 -8.64 -6.16 -4.29
C CYS A 86 -8.54 -5.72 -2.82
N ALA A 87 -9.50 -4.92 -2.34
CA ALA A 87 -9.54 -4.47 -0.96
C ALA A 87 -9.85 -5.62 0.02
N LEU A 88 -10.74 -6.54 -0.38
CA LEU A 88 -11.11 -7.70 0.43
C LEU A 88 -9.96 -8.69 0.58
N ALA A 89 -9.28 -9.02 -0.53
CA ALA A 89 -8.09 -9.85 -0.51
C ALA A 89 -7.03 -9.24 0.41
N ALA A 90 -6.87 -7.91 0.37
CA ALA A 90 -5.88 -7.18 1.15
C ALA A 90 -6.03 -7.26 2.64
N ALA A 91 -7.26 -7.27 3.11
CA ALA A 91 -7.49 -7.07 4.52
C ALA A 91 -7.48 -8.36 5.35
N LYS A 92 -7.67 -9.53 4.72
CA LYS A 92 -7.95 -10.80 5.43
C LYS A 92 -9.03 -10.63 6.51
N ALA A 93 -10.04 -9.81 6.19
CA ALA A 93 -10.95 -9.28 7.19
C ALA A 93 -11.88 -10.35 7.76
N ASN A 94 -12.06 -10.31 9.08
CA ASN A 94 -13.09 -11.10 9.77
C ASN A 94 -14.47 -10.45 9.67
N GLN A 95 -14.49 -9.11 9.53
CA GLN A 95 -15.70 -8.33 9.40
C GLN A 95 -15.56 -7.33 8.25
N LEU A 96 -16.59 -7.29 7.41
CA LEU A 96 -16.70 -6.35 6.31
C LEU A 96 -17.96 -5.50 6.46
N VAL A 97 -17.81 -4.19 6.33
CA VAL A 97 -18.90 -3.21 6.28
C VAL A 97 -18.84 -2.51 4.93
N LEU A 98 -19.93 -2.61 4.16
CA LEU A 98 -20.07 -1.96 2.86
C LEU A 98 -21.06 -0.80 3.01
N VAL A 99 -20.64 0.40 2.65
CA VAL A 99 -21.45 1.61 2.65
C VAL A 99 -21.53 2.13 1.23
N GLY A 100 -22.73 2.46 0.75
CA GLY A 100 -22.92 3.01 -0.58
C GLY A 100 -24.41 3.18 -0.91
N ASP A 101 -24.70 4.02 -1.89
CA ASP A 101 -26.05 4.29 -2.38
C ASP A 101 -26.17 3.90 -3.86
N THR A 102 -26.98 2.88 -4.14
CA THR A 102 -27.19 2.38 -5.51
C THR A 102 -27.99 3.33 -6.40
N ARG A 103 -28.51 4.44 -5.86
CA ARG A 103 -29.14 5.52 -6.62
C ARG A 103 -28.21 6.68 -6.95
N GLN A 104 -26.97 6.66 -6.45
CA GLN A 104 -25.94 7.66 -6.78
C GLN A 104 -25.11 7.19 -7.99
N LEU A 105 -23.91 7.75 -8.17
CA LEU A 105 -23.07 7.46 -9.33
C LEU A 105 -22.65 5.98 -9.34
N PRO A 106 -22.89 5.24 -10.45
CA PRO A 106 -22.38 3.89 -10.59
C PRO A 106 -20.88 3.88 -10.90
N PRO A 107 -20.22 2.71 -10.88
CA PRO A 107 -18.86 2.57 -11.39
C PRO A 107 -18.77 3.02 -12.85
N THR A 108 -17.65 3.69 -13.17
CA THR A 108 -17.34 4.04 -14.55
C THR A 108 -16.71 2.82 -15.23
N VAL A 109 -17.34 2.32 -16.29
CA VAL A 109 -16.85 1.22 -17.13
C VAL A 109 -16.67 1.77 -18.54
N THR A 110 -15.43 1.77 -19.04
CA THR A 110 -15.04 2.29 -20.37
C THR A 110 -14.55 1.17 -21.27
#